data_AF-A0A1N6M201-F1
#
_entry.id   AF-A0A1N6M201-F1
#
_cell.length_a   1.000
_cell.length_b   1.000
_cell.length_c   1.000
_cell.angle_alpha   90.00
_cell.angle_beta   90.00
_cell.angle_gamma   90.00
#
_symmetry.space_group_name_H-M   'P 1'
#
loop_
_entity.id
_entity.type
_entity.pdbx_description
1 polymer ?
#
loop_
_entity_poly.entity_id
_entity_poly.type
_entity_poly.pdbx_seq_one_letter_code
_entity_poly.pdbx_strand_id
1 'polypeptide(L)'
;MRKQLSWFLLLPSIFSGYALADAEKAPYFDQLLSADHARLSKQVAPIDSVQRRAFVPMALDLSDKASILPQIGKLQSLAEHVTEVSTQSLPLSVTAEDEADTVTPLCDTLEAGNLYTLSGVQKDGVYCYHFEVKQRSKIMALLVNQDKTTDMRLSVLKHGANDQLLMVGTSDQPGNADEVVSAVVEPGHYYWYMEAKAAENASIQFGVSVNSAIDTYEPNDTPQTSTLLPETRDMIVGNIDSTTDVDYYLYTVDKGKKIDITIDQSASPEQWLFNVIALSGSVEREENTYHYTVTEGTQILLQVSHNPAKNVDPSKQYQVLVGPSVASMSSSKVAGESDVVRLKLSETSMYPNILSNGPSGLYLTTQAYNQLTWQVKLIDSAGQPAVNAAVALQYDVNLFDGEWNPSNSIAYTDKTGTAKGMVTLGRKNCQDELFTRQVAYVYNSKVTYRTGFDAGLWRILVPGTSLGVGGSNVPGVTLGHICTQNVLKVE
;
A
#
# COMPACT_ATOMS: atom_id res chain seq x y z
N MET A 1 -56.05 42.10 31.83
CA MET A 1 -56.67 41.49 30.63
C MET A 1 -56.28 40.00 30.60
N ARG A 2 -57.29 39.14 30.40
CA ARG A 2 -57.36 37.65 30.31
C ARG A 2 -56.07 36.91 29.89
N LYS A 3 -55.60 35.87 30.61
CA LYS A 3 -55.97 34.41 30.57
C LYS A 3 -55.63 33.78 29.19
N GLN A 4 -55.05 32.59 29.02
CA GLN A 4 -54.94 31.38 29.87
C GLN A 4 -53.98 30.35 29.22
N LEU A 5 -53.45 29.44 30.06
CA LEU A 5 -52.88 28.12 29.73
C LEU A 5 -53.75 27.28 28.76
N SER A 6 -53.13 26.36 27.99
CA SER A 6 -53.46 24.91 28.03
C SER A 6 -52.35 24.02 27.44
N TRP A 7 -51.98 22.98 28.18
CA TRP A 7 -51.29 21.76 27.72
C TRP A 7 -52.19 20.89 26.82
N PHE A 8 -51.59 20.05 25.98
CA PHE A 8 -51.99 18.63 25.83
C PHE A 8 -50.83 17.76 25.31
N LEU A 9 -50.60 16.65 26.02
CA LEU A 9 -49.80 15.49 25.66
C LEU A 9 -50.39 14.74 24.45
N LEU A 10 -49.56 14.00 23.69
CA LEU A 10 -49.80 12.61 23.22
C LEU A 10 -48.62 12.10 22.36
N LEU A 11 -47.82 11.19 22.93
CA LEU A 11 -47.30 9.97 22.28
C LEU A 11 -48.15 8.81 22.87
N PRO A 12 -48.37 7.62 22.24
CA PRO A 12 -47.39 6.86 21.44
C PRO A 12 -47.94 5.96 20.28
N SER A 13 -47.02 5.35 19.51
CA SER A 13 -47.11 4.01 18.84
C SER A 13 -48.21 3.78 17.76
N ILE A 14 -48.03 3.02 16.66
CA ILE A 14 -47.84 1.56 16.54
C ILE A 14 -47.55 1.20 15.05
N PHE A 15 -46.53 0.34 14.86
CA PHE A 15 -46.31 -0.80 13.92
C PHE A 15 -46.88 -0.95 12.49
N SER A 16 -46.01 -1.65 11.72
CA SER A 16 -46.24 -2.59 10.60
C SER A 16 -46.40 -1.97 9.21
N GLY A 17 -45.75 -2.41 8.15
CA GLY A 17 -45.04 -3.67 7.88
C GLY A 17 -45.39 -4.12 6.45
N TYR A 18 -44.38 -4.52 5.68
CA TYR A 18 -44.39 -5.18 4.36
C TYR A 18 -44.79 -4.37 3.11
N ALA A 19 -43.83 -4.25 2.19
CA ALA A 19 -43.89 -4.95 0.91
C ALA A 19 -42.50 -5.01 0.25
N LEU A 20 -42.03 -6.24 0.03
CA LEU A 20 -41.06 -6.58 -1.02
C LEU A 20 -41.63 -6.15 -2.37
N ALA A 21 -40.81 -5.51 -3.20
CA ALA A 21 -41.02 -5.47 -4.64
C ALA A 21 -39.65 -5.46 -5.32
N ASP A 22 -39.40 -6.52 -6.06
CA ASP A 22 -38.39 -6.62 -7.11
C ASP A 22 -38.43 -5.40 -8.04
N ALA A 23 -37.25 -4.89 -8.38
CA ALA A 23 -37.05 -4.11 -9.59
C ALA A 23 -35.64 -4.40 -10.13
N GLU A 24 -35.56 -5.53 -10.83
CA GLU A 24 -34.67 -5.78 -11.95
C GLU A 24 -34.43 -4.52 -12.82
N LYS A 25 -33.18 -4.41 -13.32
CA LYS A 25 -32.68 -3.55 -14.42
C LYS A 25 -32.42 -2.07 -14.10
N ALA A 26 -31.20 -1.79 -13.64
CA ALA A 26 -30.53 -0.51 -13.84
C ALA A 26 -29.35 -0.69 -14.83
N PRO A 27 -29.51 -0.42 -16.14
CA PRO A 27 -28.45 -0.57 -17.13
C PRO A 27 -27.48 0.63 -17.19
N TYR A 28 -27.42 1.46 -16.14
CA TYR A 28 -26.73 2.76 -16.20
C TYR A 28 -25.28 2.72 -15.71
N PHE A 29 -24.87 1.70 -14.95
CA PHE A 29 -23.50 1.58 -14.41
C PHE A 29 -22.53 0.95 -15.43
N ASP A 30 -22.97 -0.07 -16.19
CA ASP A 30 -22.16 -0.68 -17.26
C ASP A 30 -21.92 0.24 -18.47
N GLN A 31 -22.83 1.21 -18.70
CA GLN A 31 -22.67 2.20 -19.77
C GLN A 31 -21.62 3.27 -19.47
N LEU A 32 -21.36 3.59 -18.21
CA LEU A 32 -20.31 4.53 -17.82
C LEU A 32 -18.92 3.90 -17.92
N LEU A 33 -18.77 2.64 -17.49
CA LEU A 33 -17.52 1.87 -17.64
C LEU A 33 -17.16 1.61 -19.11
N SER A 34 -18.14 1.34 -19.97
CA SER A 34 -17.89 1.12 -21.41
C SER A 34 -17.54 2.41 -22.18
N ALA A 35 -18.11 3.56 -21.78
CA ALA A 35 -17.79 4.85 -22.38
C ALA A 35 -16.38 5.35 -22.00
N ASP A 36 -15.95 5.11 -20.76
CA ASP A 36 -14.56 5.39 -20.33
C ASP A 36 -13.57 4.36 -20.90
N HIS A 37 -13.97 3.11 -21.11
CA HIS A 37 -13.18 2.09 -21.84
C HIS A 37 -12.79 2.54 -23.27
N ALA A 38 -13.73 3.12 -24.01
CA ALA A 38 -13.49 3.62 -25.37
C ALA A 38 -12.60 4.88 -25.40
N ARG A 39 -12.46 5.56 -24.25
CA ARG A 39 -11.61 6.74 -24.07
C ARG A 39 -10.19 6.33 -23.65
N LEU A 40 -10.07 5.35 -22.75
CA LEU A 40 -8.81 4.67 -22.37
C LEU A 40 -8.11 4.03 -23.59
N SER A 41 -8.85 3.37 -24.48
CA SER A 41 -8.29 2.78 -25.70
C SER A 41 -7.90 3.80 -26.78
N LYS A 42 -8.37 5.05 -26.68
CA LYS A 42 -8.03 6.14 -27.63
C LYS A 42 -6.90 7.05 -27.14
N GLN A 43 -6.66 7.14 -25.83
CA GLN A 43 -5.58 7.95 -25.26
C GLN A 43 -4.28 7.18 -25.04
N VAL A 44 -4.35 5.85 -24.94
CA VAL A 44 -3.17 4.98 -24.96
C VAL A 44 -2.97 4.54 -26.41
N ALA A 45 -1.89 5.00 -27.05
CA ALA A 45 -1.54 4.54 -28.40
C ALA A 45 -1.50 3.00 -28.44
N PRO A 46 -1.96 2.35 -29.52
CA PRO A 46 -1.76 0.92 -29.67
C PRO A 46 -0.24 0.68 -29.66
N ILE A 47 0.25 -0.12 -28.72
CA ILE A 47 1.63 -0.56 -28.67
C ILE A 47 1.81 -1.52 -29.85
N ASP A 48 2.15 -0.96 -31.01
CA ASP A 48 2.35 -1.72 -32.23
C ASP A 48 3.86 -1.93 -32.47
N SER A 49 4.22 -3.19 -32.67
CA SER A 49 5.40 -3.71 -33.39
C SER A 49 6.83 -3.66 -32.79
N VAL A 50 7.10 -3.02 -31.64
CA VAL A 50 8.49 -2.98 -31.07
C VAL A 50 8.77 -4.06 -30.00
N GLN A 51 7.76 -4.79 -29.52
CA GLN A 51 7.92 -5.84 -28.50
C GLN A 51 8.50 -7.19 -29.00
N ARG A 52 8.91 -7.29 -30.28
CA ARG A 52 9.40 -8.54 -30.90
C ARG A 52 10.83 -8.96 -30.54
N ARG A 53 11.54 -8.26 -29.65
CA ARG A 53 12.87 -8.69 -29.19
C ARG A 53 13.00 -8.53 -27.69
N ALA A 54 13.20 -9.68 -27.03
CA ALA A 54 13.40 -9.89 -25.60
C ALA A 54 12.13 -10.06 -24.73
N PHE A 55 11.20 -10.95 -25.13
CA PHE A 55 10.38 -11.66 -24.16
C PHE A 55 11.16 -12.88 -23.66
N VAL A 56 12.04 -12.66 -22.69
CA VAL A 56 12.35 -13.71 -21.71
C VAL A 56 12.17 -13.08 -20.33
N PRO A 57 10.94 -13.02 -19.80
CA PRO A 57 10.72 -12.66 -18.40
C PRO A 57 10.87 -13.91 -17.51
N MET A 58 11.30 -13.69 -16.27
CA MET A 58 11.34 -14.65 -15.14
C MET A 58 12.10 -15.96 -15.35
N ALA A 59 13.31 -16.03 -14.77
CA ALA A 59 13.98 -17.19 -14.16
C ALA A 59 13.73 -18.61 -14.73
N LEU A 60 13.42 -18.75 -16.02
CA LEU A 60 13.38 -20.01 -16.71
C LEU A 60 14.83 -20.41 -16.97
N ASP A 61 15.20 -21.58 -16.47
CA ASP A 61 16.46 -22.18 -16.87
C ASP A 61 16.34 -22.57 -18.35
N LEU A 62 16.94 -21.76 -19.21
CA LEU A 62 16.98 -21.95 -20.66
C LEU A 62 17.98 -23.04 -21.07
N SER A 63 18.67 -23.68 -20.12
CA SER A 63 19.42 -24.89 -20.42
C SER A 63 18.45 -26.04 -20.68
N ASP A 64 18.57 -26.65 -21.86
CA ASP A 64 17.70 -27.73 -22.34
C ASP A 64 17.90 -28.97 -21.44
N LYS A 65 16.99 -29.17 -20.47
CA LYS A 65 17.18 -30.19 -19.43
C LYS A 65 16.60 -31.55 -19.77
N ALA A 66 15.65 -31.65 -20.70
CA ALA A 66 15.11 -32.93 -21.13
C ALA A 66 14.38 -32.86 -22.49
N SER A 67 14.70 -33.80 -23.39
CA SER A 67 13.87 -34.13 -24.55
C SER A 67 12.82 -35.16 -24.12
N ILE A 68 11.54 -34.85 -24.34
CA ILE A 68 10.40 -35.67 -23.95
C ILE A 68 9.70 -36.16 -25.23
N LEU A 69 9.25 -37.42 -25.22
CA LEU A 69 8.48 -38.02 -26.31
C LEU A 69 6.96 -37.87 -26.07
N PRO A 70 6.14 -37.86 -27.13
CA PRO A 70 4.69 -37.74 -27.02
C PRO A 70 4.03 -38.83 -26.17
N GLN A 71 3.13 -38.42 -25.27
CA GLN A 71 2.27 -39.30 -24.49
C GLN A 71 0.96 -39.56 -25.25
N ILE A 72 0.86 -40.66 -25.99
CA ILE A 72 -0.29 -40.94 -26.88
C ILE A 72 -1.48 -41.62 -26.12
N GLY A 73 -1.29 -42.08 -24.87
CA GLY A 73 -2.19 -43.08 -24.25
C GLY A 73 -3.23 -42.61 -23.21
N LYS A 74 -3.18 -41.38 -22.68
CA LYS A 74 -4.05 -40.92 -21.58
C LYS A 74 -5.00 -39.75 -21.93
N LEU A 75 -4.92 -39.23 -23.15
CA LEU A 75 -5.56 -37.97 -23.55
C LEU A 75 -7.04 -38.06 -23.94
N GLN A 76 -7.54 -39.27 -24.22
CA GLN A 76 -8.91 -39.45 -24.71
C GLN A 76 -9.97 -39.01 -23.67
N SER A 77 -9.69 -39.17 -22.37
CA SER A 77 -10.57 -38.65 -21.30
C SER A 77 -10.45 -37.13 -21.13
N LEU A 78 -9.27 -36.53 -21.32
CA LEU A 78 -9.07 -35.09 -21.20
C LEU A 78 -9.80 -34.31 -22.30
N ALA A 79 -9.76 -34.79 -23.54
CA ALA A 79 -10.47 -34.15 -24.65
C ALA A 79 -11.99 -34.14 -24.43
N GLU A 80 -12.56 -35.22 -23.90
CA GLU A 80 -13.98 -35.31 -23.52
C GLU A 80 -14.34 -34.31 -22.40
N HIS A 81 -13.47 -34.17 -21.37
CA HIS A 81 -13.68 -33.23 -20.27
C HIS A 81 -13.53 -31.76 -20.70
N VAL A 82 -12.62 -31.44 -21.64
CA VAL A 82 -12.43 -30.07 -22.14
C VAL A 82 -13.60 -29.63 -23.04
N THR A 83 -14.21 -30.55 -23.79
CA THR A 83 -15.37 -30.22 -24.65
C THR A 83 -16.63 -29.80 -23.89
N GLU A 84 -16.81 -30.21 -22.63
CA GLU A 84 -17.95 -29.76 -21.79
C GLU A 84 -17.76 -28.34 -21.22
N VAL A 85 -16.53 -27.82 -21.17
CA VAL A 85 -16.16 -26.58 -20.45
C VAL A 85 -16.28 -25.30 -21.32
N SER A 86 -16.57 -25.45 -22.62
CA SER A 86 -16.57 -24.37 -23.65
C SER A 86 -17.54 -23.17 -23.40
N THR A 87 -18.27 -23.12 -22.28
CA THR A 87 -19.22 -22.02 -22.02
C THR A 87 -19.11 -21.31 -20.66
N GLN A 88 -18.09 -21.57 -19.85
CA GLN A 88 -17.91 -20.82 -18.59
C GLN A 88 -16.47 -20.33 -18.41
N SER A 89 -16.24 -19.06 -18.78
CA SER A 89 -15.11 -18.29 -18.28
C SER A 89 -15.28 -18.07 -16.77
N LEU A 90 -14.31 -18.51 -15.96
CA LEU A 90 -14.27 -18.15 -14.56
C LEU A 90 -14.00 -16.65 -14.43
N PRO A 91 -14.72 -15.91 -13.57
CA PRO A 91 -14.30 -14.58 -13.16
C PRO A 91 -12.96 -14.65 -12.42
N LEU A 92 -12.16 -13.59 -12.53
CA LEU A 92 -10.79 -13.39 -12.02
C LEU A 92 -10.62 -13.51 -10.48
N SER A 93 -11.59 -14.03 -9.75
CA SER A 93 -11.49 -14.32 -8.33
C SER A 93 -12.49 -15.42 -7.97
N VAL A 94 -12.00 -16.64 -7.78
CA VAL A 94 -12.76 -17.68 -7.07
C VAL A 94 -11.87 -18.25 -5.98
N THR A 95 -12.15 -17.80 -4.76
CA THR A 95 -11.72 -18.45 -3.52
C THR A 95 -12.47 -19.77 -3.39
N ALA A 96 -11.78 -20.85 -3.78
CA ALA A 96 -12.08 -22.18 -3.27
C ALA A 96 -10.89 -22.56 -2.40
N GLU A 97 -11.07 -22.45 -1.08
CA GLU A 97 -10.29 -23.25 -0.13
C GLU A 97 -10.65 -24.70 -0.42
N ASP A 98 -9.70 -25.48 -0.95
CA ASP A 98 -9.81 -26.93 -0.93
C ASP A 98 -8.60 -27.48 -0.18
N GLU A 99 -8.93 -28.40 0.73
CA GLU A 99 -8.00 -29.13 1.57
C GLU A 99 -6.96 -29.87 0.73
N ALA A 100 -5.85 -30.26 1.38
CA ALA A 100 -4.79 -31.07 0.79
C ALA A 100 -5.29 -32.48 0.43
N ASP A 101 -6.12 -32.57 -0.61
CA ASP A 101 -6.54 -33.83 -1.19
C ASP A 101 -5.39 -34.37 -2.04
N THR A 102 -5.13 -35.68 -1.92
CA THR A 102 -4.15 -36.38 -2.73
C THR A 102 -4.66 -36.47 -4.17
N VAL A 103 -4.57 -35.37 -4.92
CA VAL A 103 -4.90 -35.31 -6.35
C VAL A 103 -3.98 -36.27 -7.10
N THR A 104 -4.56 -37.14 -7.92
CA THR A 104 -3.79 -37.98 -8.85
C THR A 104 -3.73 -37.24 -10.19
N PRO A 105 -2.55 -36.75 -10.62
CA PRO A 105 -2.44 -36.02 -11.87
C PRO A 105 -2.92 -36.83 -13.07
N LEU A 106 -3.72 -36.19 -13.93
CA LEU A 106 -4.24 -36.82 -15.15
C LEU A 106 -3.14 -37.01 -16.23
N CYS A 107 -2.08 -36.20 -16.15
CA CYS A 107 -0.94 -36.17 -17.07
C CYS A 107 0.37 -36.30 -16.28
N ASP A 108 1.46 -36.61 -16.99
CA ASP A 108 2.78 -36.72 -16.35
C ASP A 108 3.22 -35.40 -15.73
N THR A 109 3.79 -35.49 -14.52
CA THR A 109 4.19 -34.32 -13.74
C THR A 109 5.58 -33.87 -14.15
N LEU A 110 5.72 -32.59 -14.48
CA LEU A 110 6.97 -31.91 -14.75
C LEU A 110 7.19 -30.81 -13.71
N GLU A 111 8.46 -30.51 -13.43
CA GLU A 111 8.82 -29.40 -12.55
C GLU A 111 8.62 -28.06 -13.26
N ALA A 112 8.02 -27.09 -12.56
CA ALA A 112 7.99 -25.70 -12.99
C ALA A 112 9.41 -25.06 -12.94
N GLY A 113 9.61 -23.97 -13.70
CA GLY A 113 10.87 -23.24 -13.80
C GLY A 113 11.86 -23.78 -14.83
N ASN A 114 11.54 -24.91 -15.48
CA ASN A 114 12.34 -25.50 -16.55
C ASN A 114 11.63 -25.32 -17.91
N LEU A 115 12.43 -25.21 -18.98
CA LEU A 115 11.98 -25.31 -20.36
C LEU A 115 12.24 -26.73 -20.89
N TYR A 116 11.20 -27.36 -21.44
CA TYR A 116 11.24 -28.73 -21.96
C TYR A 116 11.11 -28.75 -23.48
N THR A 117 11.82 -29.66 -24.13
CA THR A 117 11.69 -29.88 -25.58
C THR A 117 10.78 -31.08 -25.84
N LEU A 118 9.65 -30.86 -26.52
CA LEU A 118 8.76 -31.91 -27.00
C LEU A 118 9.02 -32.13 -28.49
N SER A 119 9.45 -33.34 -28.84
CA SER A 119 9.73 -33.71 -30.24
C SER A 119 8.67 -34.67 -30.79
N GLY A 120 8.55 -34.72 -32.12
CA GLY A 120 7.64 -35.64 -32.79
C GLY A 120 6.19 -35.19 -32.79
N VAL A 121 5.95 -33.88 -32.64
CA VAL A 121 4.62 -33.28 -32.67
C VAL A 121 3.99 -33.47 -34.06
N GLN A 122 2.80 -34.06 -34.10
CA GLN A 122 1.99 -34.28 -35.30
C GLN A 122 0.73 -33.41 -35.28
N LYS A 123 0.25 -33.04 -36.48
CA LYS A 123 -1.04 -32.40 -36.70
C LYS A 123 -2.17 -33.14 -35.98
N ASP A 124 -3.10 -32.36 -35.42
CA ASP A 124 -4.27 -32.79 -34.63
C ASP A 124 -3.88 -33.54 -33.33
N GLY A 125 -2.59 -33.56 -32.99
CA GLY A 125 -2.09 -34.11 -31.74
C GLY A 125 -2.40 -33.19 -30.57
N VAL A 126 -2.76 -33.80 -29.44
CA VAL A 126 -2.92 -33.14 -28.14
C VAL A 126 -1.80 -33.61 -27.24
N TYR A 127 -1.22 -32.72 -26.44
CA TYR A 127 -0.13 -33.02 -25.53
C TYR A 127 -0.44 -32.37 -24.19
N CYS A 128 -0.31 -33.14 -23.11
CA CYS A 128 -0.64 -32.69 -21.77
C CYS A 128 0.43 -33.07 -20.77
N TYR A 129 0.75 -32.12 -19.89
CA TYR A 129 1.65 -32.31 -18.76
C TYR A 129 1.10 -31.56 -17.55
N HIS A 130 1.38 -32.08 -16.37
CA HIS A 130 0.95 -31.53 -15.10
C HIS A 130 2.12 -30.76 -14.44
N PHE A 131 1.80 -29.68 -13.71
CA PHE A 131 2.72 -29.01 -12.80
C PHE A 131 1.98 -28.53 -11.55
N GLU A 132 2.72 -28.35 -10.46
CA GLU A 132 2.19 -27.94 -9.17
C GLU A 132 2.59 -26.49 -8.86
N VAL A 133 1.65 -25.70 -8.34
CA VAL A 133 1.89 -24.39 -7.76
C VAL A 133 1.67 -24.49 -6.25
N LYS A 134 2.72 -24.25 -5.47
CA LYS A 134 2.72 -24.53 -4.02
C LYS A 134 2.17 -23.39 -3.17
N GLN A 135 2.19 -22.18 -3.70
CA GLN A 135 1.71 -20.97 -3.04
C GLN A 135 1.16 -20.01 -4.09
N ARG A 136 0.32 -19.06 -3.70
CA ARG A 136 -0.20 -18.03 -4.60
C ARG A 136 0.94 -17.39 -5.39
N SER A 137 0.86 -17.44 -6.71
CA SER A 137 1.96 -17.10 -7.60
C SER A 137 1.45 -16.51 -8.90
N LYS A 138 2.25 -15.64 -9.51
CA LYS A 138 2.12 -15.24 -10.91
C LYS A 138 2.81 -16.30 -11.75
N ILE A 139 2.07 -16.91 -12.66
CA ILE A 139 2.59 -17.89 -13.61
C ILE A 139 2.70 -17.26 -14.99
N MET A 140 3.69 -17.70 -15.74
CA MET A 140 3.78 -17.44 -17.16
C MET A 140 4.15 -18.74 -17.87
N ALA A 141 3.14 -19.35 -18.48
CA ALA A 141 3.27 -20.54 -19.31
C ALA A 141 3.59 -20.14 -20.74
N LEU A 142 4.56 -20.81 -21.34
CA LEU A 142 5.13 -20.48 -22.64
C LEU A 142 5.14 -21.73 -23.51
N LEU A 143 4.87 -21.54 -24.81
CA LEU A 143 5.18 -22.48 -25.87
C LEU A 143 5.89 -21.70 -26.97
N VAL A 144 7.16 -22.03 -27.20
CA VAL A 144 8.07 -21.25 -28.04
C VAL A 144 8.83 -22.14 -29.01
N ASN A 145 9.60 -21.51 -29.89
CA ASN A 145 10.47 -22.19 -30.87
C ASN A 145 9.70 -23.13 -31.81
N GLN A 146 8.52 -22.67 -32.24
CA GLN A 146 7.74 -23.38 -33.26
C GLN A 146 8.39 -23.24 -34.65
N ASP A 147 8.60 -24.36 -35.32
CA ASP A 147 9.03 -24.37 -36.73
C ASP A 147 8.00 -23.67 -37.63
N LYS A 148 8.44 -23.19 -38.81
CA LYS A 148 7.60 -22.39 -39.74
C LYS A 148 6.30 -23.07 -40.20
N THR A 149 6.24 -24.40 -40.12
CA THR A 149 5.09 -25.22 -40.53
C THR A 149 4.26 -25.70 -39.33
N THR A 150 4.61 -25.25 -38.13
CA THR A 150 3.99 -25.65 -36.87
C THR A 150 3.11 -24.51 -36.36
N ASP A 151 1.90 -24.87 -35.94
CA ASP A 151 0.90 -23.97 -35.35
C ASP A 151 0.28 -24.71 -34.16
N MET A 152 0.61 -24.22 -32.96
CA MET A 152 0.18 -24.79 -31.69
C MET A 152 -0.72 -23.82 -30.95
N ARG A 153 -1.76 -24.35 -30.32
CA ARG A 153 -2.52 -23.66 -29.28
C ARG A 153 -2.02 -24.08 -27.90
N LEU A 154 -1.88 -23.13 -26.98
CA LEU A 154 -1.56 -23.38 -25.57
C LEU A 154 -2.74 -22.98 -24.69
N SER A 155 -3.20 -23.89 -23.84
CA SER A 155 -4.11 -23.60 -22.75
C SER A 155 -3.51 -24.04 -21.41
N VAL A 156 -3.79 -23.26 -20.36
CA VAL A 156 -3.48 -23.64 -18.97
C VAL A 156 -4.79 -23.99 -18.29
N LEU A 157 -4.84 -25.16 -17.67
CA LEU A 157 -6.03 -25.67 -16.97
C LEU A 157 -5.69 -25.87 -15.48
N LYS A 158 -6.61 -25.50 -14.59
CA LYS A 158 -6.57 -25.82 -13.16
C LYS A 158 -7.34 -27.12 -12.92
N HIS A 159 -6.78 -28.03 -12.12
CA HIS A 159 -7.50 -29.16 -11.57
C HIS A 159 -8.46 -28.66 -10.47
N GLY A 160 -9.75 -28.84 -10.67
CA GLY A 160 -10.80 -28.58 -9.69
C GLY A 160 -11.25 -29.86 -8.98
N ALA A 161 -12.25 -29.73 -8.12
CA ALA A 161 -12.86 -30.87 -7.45
C ALA A 161 -13.47 -31.88 -8.44
N ASN A 162 -13.49 -33.16 -8.07
CA ASN A 162 -14.05 -34.26 -8.87
C ASN A 162 -13.44 -34.39 -10.28
N ASP A 163 -12.13 -34.18 -10.42
CA ASP A 163 -11.38 -34.24 -11.70
C ASP A 163 -11.85 -33.22 -12.76
N GLN A 164 -12.62 -32.19 -12.37
CA GLN A 164 -13.03 -31.14 -13.29
C GLN A 164 -11.83 -30.29 -13.71
N LEU A 165 -11.70 -29.98 -15.00
CA LEU A 165 -10.67 -29.06 -15.51
C LEU A 165 -11.25 -27.68 -15.77
N LEU A 166 -10.63 -26.66 -15.19
CA LEU A 166 -11.05 -25.26 -15.28
C LEU A 166 -10.04 -24.46 -16.10
N MET A 167 -10.49 -23.74 -17.13
CA MET A 167 -9.58 -22.95 -17.97
C MET A 167 -9.06 -21.73 -17.19
N VAL A 168 -7.74 -21.62 -17.06
CA VAL A 168 -7.04 -20.44 -16.52
C VAL A 168 -6.84 -19.41 -17.63
N GLY A 169 -6.40 -19.87 -18.81
CA GLY A 169 -6.20 -19.02 -19.96
C GLY A 169 -5.81 -19.83 -21.20
N THR A 170 -5.91 -19.19 -22.36
CA THR A 170 -5.50 -19.78 -23.64
C THR A 170 -4.81 -18.74 -24.50
N SER A 171 -3.80 -19.17 -25.25
CA SER A 171 -3.14 -18.42 -26.30
C SER A 171 -3.18 -19.27 -27.58
N ASP A 172 -3.52 -18.60 -28.68
CA ASP A 172 -3.75 -19.21 -29.98
C ASP A 172 -3.34 -18.21 -31.07
N GLN A 173 -2.05 -17.90 -31.12
CA GLN A 173 -1.49 -16.96 -32.09
C GLN A 173 -1.42 -17.62 -33.47
N PRO A 174 -1.64 -16.85 -34.55
CA PRO A 174 -1.66 -17.43 -35.89
C PRO A 174 -0.27 -17.90 -36.35
N GLY A 175 -0.20 -19.12 -36.90
CA GLY A 175 1.02 -19.67 -37.48
C GLY A 175 2.01 -20.13 -36.41
N ASN A 176 3.30 -19.83 -36.59
CA ASN A 176 4.38 -20.32 -35.71
C ASN A 176 4.84 -19.30 -34.67
N ALA A 177 3.94 -18.40 -34.26
CA ALA A 177 4.24 -17.40 -33.23
C ALA A 177 4.33 -18.06 -31.84
N ASP A 178 5.05 -17.45 -30.90
CA ASP A 178 5.12 -17.95 -29.54
C ASP A 178 3.76 -17.80 -28.82
N GLU A 179 3.38 -18.81 -28.05
CA GLU A 179 2.18 -18.78 -27.20
C GLU A 179 2.55 -18.44 -25.76
N VAL A 180 1.77 -17.55 -25.14
CA VAL A 180 2.01 -17.11 -23.77
C VAL A 180 0.69 -17.01 -23.01
N VAL A 181 0.60 -17.68 -21.86
CA VAL A 181 -0.50 -17.51 -20.90
C VAL A 181 0.09 -17.01 -19.59
N SER A 182 -0.32 -15.81 -19.17
CA SER A 182 0.07 -15.22 -17.88
C SER A 182 -1.15 -15.08 -16.98
N ALA A 183 -1.03 -15.48 -15.71
CA ALA A 183 -2.10 -15.38 -14.73
C ALA A 183 -1.56 -15.40 -13.30
N VAL A 184 -2.27 -14.76 -12.37
CA VAL A 184 -2.08 -15.00 -10.93
C VAL A 184 -2.97 -16.17 -10.55
N VAL A 185 -2.39 -17.17 -9.92
CA VAL A 185 -3.07 -18.41 -9.56
C VAL A 185 -2.82 -18.77 -8.11
N GLU A 186 -3.82 -19.40 -7.50
CA GLU A 186 -3.76 -19.94 -6.15
C GLU A 186 -2.94 -21.25 -6.09
N PRO A 187 -2.58 -21.75 -4.90
CA PRO A 187 -1.96 -23.07 -4.79
C PRO A 187 -2.85 -24.16 -5.42
N GLY A 188 -2.23 -25.13 -6.09
CA GLY A 188 -2.95 -26.26 -6.68
C GLY A 188 -2.22 -26.97 -7.82
N HIS A 189 -2.98 -27.84 -8.50
CA HIS A 189 -2.54 -28.67 -9.61
C HIS A 189 -2.99 -28.07 -10.94
N TYR A 190 -2.05 -27.91 -11.88
CA TYR A 190 -2.29 -27.26 -13.16
C TYR A 190 -1.77 -28.12 -14.32
N TYR A 191 -2.28 -27.86 -15.52
CA TYR A 191 -1.90 -28.59 -16.72
C TYR A 191 -1.54 -27.64 -17.85
N TRP A 192 -0.44 -27.93 -18.55
CA TRP A 192 -0.29 -27.49 -19.94
C TRP A 192 -1.18 -28.38 -20.80
N TYR A 193 -2.05 -27.77 -21.57
CA TYR A 193 -2.86 -28.44 -22.58
C TYR A 193 -2.52 -27.82 -23.93
N MET A 194 -1.83 -28.58 -24.78
CA MET A 194 -1.25 -28.10 -26.03
C MET A 194 -1.84 -28.85 -27.21
N GLU A 195 -2.27 -28.14 -28.24
CA GLU A 195 -2.93 -28.74 -29.42
C GLU A 195 -2.25 -28.30 -30.70
N ALA A 196 -1.87 -29.26 -31.54
CA ALA A 196 -1.21 -29.00 -32.81
C ALA A 196 -2.24 -28.82 -33.94
N LYS A 197 -2.48 -27.58 -34.37
CA LYS A 197 -3.31 -27.27 -35.53
C LYS A 197 -2.62 -27.60 -36.86
N ALA A 198 -1.31 -27.38 -36.89
CA ALA A 198 -0.42 -27.82 -37.96
C ALA A 198 0.90 -28.28 -37.33
N ALA A 199 1.38 -29.45 -37.73
CA ALA A 199 2.71 -29.94 -37.39
C ALA A 199 3.03 -31.18 -38.22
N GLU A 200 4.29 -31.34 -38.63
CA GLU A 200 4.79 -32.54 -39.30
C GLU A 200 6.09 -32.98 -38.62
N ASN A 201 5.97 -33.88 -37.63
CA ASN A 201 7.10 -34.32 -36.81
C ASN A 201 7.93 -33.17 -36.23
N ALA A 202 7.24 -32.12 -35.78
CA ALA A 202 7.86 -30.90 -35.30
C ALA A 202 8.48 -31.07 -33.91
N SER A 203 9.38 -30.15 -33.56
CA SER A 203 9.85 -29.97 -32.19
C SER A 203 9.41 -28.61 -31.68
N ILE A 204 8.92 -28.56 -30.44
CA ILE A 204 8.54 -27.33 -29.76
C ILE A 204 9.20 -27.28 -28.39
N GLN A 205 9.27 -26.09 -27.80
CA GLN A 205 9.67 -25.94 -26.41
C GLN A 205 8.52 -25.37 -25.59
N PHE A 206 8.35 -25.87 -24.37
CA PHE A 206 7.30 -25.40 -23.48
C PHE A 206 7.75 -25.42 -22.02
N GLY A 207 7.14 -24.58 -21.20
CA GLY A 207 7.47 -24.48 -19.79
C GLY A 207 6.55 -23.52 -19.08
N VAL A 208 6.77 -23.35 -17.78
CA VAL A 208 6.06 -22.41 -16.93
C VAL A 208 7.02 -21.84 -15.92
N SER A 209 7.09 -20.53 -15.83
CA SER A 209 7.72 -19.85 -14.69
C SER A 209 6.65 -19.63 -13.61
N VAL A 210 7.03 -19.79 -12.35
CA VAL A 210 6.16 -19.60 -11.19
C VAL A 210 6.86 -18.64 -10.26
N ASN A 211 6.34 -17.42 -10.14
CA ASN A 211 6.85 -16.41 -9.22
C ASN A 211 5.89 -16.19 -8.06
N SER A 212 6.33 -16.58 -6.88
CA SER A 212 5.57 -16.40 -5.64
C SER A 212 5.95 -15.14 -4.87
N ALA A 213 6.97 -14.40 -5.31
CA ALA A 213 7.37 -13.14 -4.69
C ALA A 213 6.50 -11.99 -5.26
N ILE A 214 5.19 -12.14 -5.13
CA ILE A 214 4.17 -11.17 -5.55
C ILE A 214 3.44 -10.63 -4.33
N ASP A 215 2.94 -9.40 -4.42
CA ASP A 215 2.13 -8.81 -3.36
C ASP A 215 0.65 -9.20 -3.47
N THR A 216 -0.15 -8.61 -2.58
CA THR A 216 -1.57 -8.89 -2.45
C THR A 216 -2.45 -8.19 -3.50
N TYR A 217 -1.92 -7.20 -4.21
CA TYR A 217 -2.65 -6.39 -5.19
C TYR A 217 -2.64 -6.98 -6.60
N GLU A 218 -1.75 -7.93 -6.84
CA GLU A 218 -1.70 -8.66 -8.10
C GLU A 218 -2.98 -9.49 -8.35
N PRO A 219 -3.50 -9.61 -9.59
CA PRO A 219 -2.97 -9.03 -10.81
C PRO A 219 -3.33 -7.55 -10.97
N ASN A 220 -2.34 -6.68 -11.17
CA ASN A 220 -2.55 -5.25 -11.43
C ASN A 220 -1.59 -4.69 -12.51
N ASP A 221 -0.97 -5.58 -13.31
CA ASP A 221 0.00 -5.29 -14.39
C ASP A 221 -0.49 -4.37 -15.54
N THR A 222 -1.79 -4.06 -15.60
CA THR A 222 -2.38 -3.30 -16.69
C THR A 222 -3.37 -2.26 -16.16
N PRO A 223 -3.64 -1.16 -16.91
CA PRO A 223 -4.70 -0.22 -16.54
C PRO A 223 -6.06 -0.90 -16.32
N GLN A 224 -6.37 -1.95 -17.09
CA GLN A 224 -7.64 -2.68 -17.04
C GLN A 224 -7.75 -3.61 -15.83
N THR A 225 -6.61 -4.11 -15.32
CA THR A 225 -6.54 -4.93 -14.10
C THR A 225 -6.16 -4.11 -12.88
N SER A 226 -6.18 -2.77 -12.98
CA SER A 226 -5.74 -1.89 -11.89
C SER A 226 -6.49 -2.18 -10.58
N THR A 227 -5.75 -2.13 -9.47
CA THR A 227 -6.35 -2.27 -8.14
C THR A 227 -7.15 -1.02 -7.81
N LEU A 228 -8.43 -1.21 -7.49
CA LEU A 228 -9.30 -0.14 -7.01
C LEU A 228 -8.95 0.24 -5.58
N LEU A 229 -8.59 1.51 -5.38
CA LEU A 229 -8.30 2.05 -4.06
C LEU A 229 -9.58 2.58 -3.39
N PRO A 230 -9.70 2.45 -2.06
CA PRO A 230 -10.81 3.04 -1.34
C PRO A 230 -10.76 4.57 -1.39
N GLU A 231 -11.90 5.23 -1.20
CA GLU A 231 -12.00 6.70 -1.12
C GLU A 231 -11.36 7.29 0.16
N THR A 232 -11.01 6.43 1.11
CA THR A 232 -10.29 6.80 2.33
C THR A 232 -8.79 6.84 2.07
N ARG A 233 -8.09 7.59 2.91
CA ARG A 233 -6.63 7.58 2.90
C ARG A 233 -6.08 6.20 3.23
N ASP A 234 -5.28 5.65 2.32
CA ASP A 234 -4.73 4.31 2.43
C ASP A 234 -3.23 4.27 2.09
N MET A 235 -2.52 3.33 2.71
CA MET A 235 -1.10 3.11 2.50
C MET A 235 -0.93 1.77 1.78
N ILE A 236 -0.62 1.85 0.50
CA ILE A 236 -0.32 0.73 -0.37
C ILE A 236 1.09 0.26 -0.05
N VAL A 237 1.25 -1.04 0.16
CA VAL A 237 2.56 -1.69 0.30
C VAL A 237 2.65 -2.78 -0.75
N GLY A 238 3.39 -2.52 -1.82
CA GLY A 238 3.54 -3.44 -2.95
C GLY A 238 5.01 -3.68 -3.29
N ASN A 239 5.26 -4.59 -4.22
CA ASN A 239 6.60 -4.88 -4.73
C ASN A 239 6.60 -4.93 -6.26
N ILE A 240 7.77 -4.71 -6.87
CA ILE A 240 7.95 -4.98 -8.29
C ILE A 240 8.73 -6.29 -8.44
N ASP A 241 8.05 -7.33 -8.93
CA ASP A 241 8.49 -8.73 -8.94
C ASP A 241 9.39 -9.08 -10.12
N SER A 242 9.34 -8.30 -11.20
CA SER A 242 10.14 -8.51 -12.42
C SER A 242 10.49 -7.19 -13.13
N THR A 243 11.34 -7.24 -14.16
CA THR A 243 11.68 -6.03 -14.95
C THR A 243 10.53 -5.53 -15.81
N THR A 244 9.52 -6.37 -16.01
CA THR A 244 8.34 -6.12 -16.85
C THR A 244 7.08 -5.89 -16.03
N ASP A 245 7.17 -6.03 -14.71
CA ASP A 245 6.07 -5.83 -13.79
C ASP A 245 5.82 -4.32 -13.61
N VAL A 246 4.54 -3.96 -13.66
CA VAL A 246 4.03 -2.59 -13.64
C VAL A 246 2.72 -2.56 -12.87
N ASP A 247 2.77 -2.14 -11.62
CA ASP A 247 1.57 -2.00 -10.82
C ASP A 247 0.73 -0.80 -11.24
N TYR A 248 -0.57 -1.03 -11.45
CA TYR A 248 -1.56 0.02 -11.66
C TYR A 248 -2.57 0.08 -10.51
N TYR A 249 -2.79 1.27 -9.98
CA TYR A 249 -3.82 1.54 -8.99
C TYR A 249 -4.77 2.64 -9.48
N LEU A 250 -6.07 2.43 -9.35
CA LEU A 250 -7.09 3.38 -9.74
C LEU A 250 -7.71 4.02 -8.49
N TYR A 251 -7.61 5.35 -8.42
CA TYR A 251 -8.24 6.16 -7.38
C TYR A 251 -9.24 7.13 -8.00
N THR A 252 -10.45 7.17 -7.45
CA THR A 252 -11.46 8.15 -7.85
C THR A 252 -11.55 9.25 -6.80
N VAL A 253 -11.32 10.50 -7.22
CA VAL A 253 -11.42 11.66 -6.34
C VAL A 253 -12.88 12.05 -6.18
N ASP A 254 -13.39 11.91 -4.95
CA ASP A 254 -14.69 12.42 -4.57
C ASP A 254 -14.83 13.93 -4.76
N LYS A 255 -16.09 14.36 -4.82
CA LYS A 255 -16.45 15.76 -5.03
C LYS A 255 -15.77 16.72 -4.02
N GLY A 256 -14.94 17.64 -4.51
CA GLY A 256 -14.37 18.76 -3.76
C GLY A 256 -13.15 18.46 -2.88
N LYS A 257 -12.52 17.27 -3.00
CA LYS A 257 -11.41 16.85 -2.12
C LYS A 257 -10.04 17.14 -2.74
N LYS A 258 -9.10 17.61 -1.92
CA LYS A 258 -7.66 17.58 -2.22
C LYS A 258 -7.12 16.21 -1.83
N ILE A 259 -6.10 15.71 -2.55
CA ILE A 259 -5.48 14.43 -2.22
C ILE A 259 -3.97 14.56 -2.02
N ASP A 260 -3.45 13.72 -1.14
CA ASP A 260 -2.02 13.49 -1.00
C ASP A 260 -1.68 12.20 -1.73
N ILE A 261 -0.60 12.25 -2.51
CA ILE A 261 0.01 11.07 -3.12
C ILE A 261 1.49 11.11 -2.75
N THR A 262 1.88 10.33 -1.74
CA THR A 262 3.26 10.30 -1.26
C THR A 262 3.85 8.92 -1.47
N ILE A 263 5.07 8.85 -1.99
CA ILE A 263 5.83 7.61 -2.05
C ILE A 263 6.93 7.67 -1.03
N ASP A 264 6.93 6.71 -0.12
CA ASP A 264 8.09 6.48 0.73
C ASP A 264 9.07 5.56 -0.01
N GLN A 265 10.21 6.12 -0.39
CA GLN A 265 11.35 5.38 -0.96
C GLN A 265 12.54 5.31 0.01
N SER A 266 12.37 5.70 1.27
CA SER A 266 13.48 5.80 2.24
C SER A 266 14.21 4.47 2.45
N ALA A 267 13.48 3.35 2.47
CA ALA A 267 14.03 2.01 2.61
C ALA A 267 14.76 1.51 1.35
N SER A 268 14.44 2.06 0.17
CA SER A 268 15.00 1.62 -1.12
C SER A 268 15.00 2.77 -2.13
N PRO A 269 15.95 3.72 -1.98
CA PRO A 269 15.96 4.94 -2.77
C PRO A 269 16.07 4.66 -4.26
N GLU A 270 15.19 5.31 -5.05
CA GLU A 270 15.18 5.25 -6.52
C GLU A 270 15.01 3.83 -7.09
N GLN A 271 14.53 2.86 -6.31
CA GLN A 271 14.32 1.49 -6.79
C GLN A 271 13.17 1.41 -7.80
N TRP A 272 12.20 2.32 -7.69
CA TRP A 272 10.99 2.35 -8.49
C TRP A 272 10.76 3.73 -9.12
N LEU A 273 10.20 3.70 -10.32
CA LEU A 273 9.68 4.87 -11.01
C LEU A 273 8.18 4.97 -10.74
N PHE A 274 7.71 6.20 -10.62
CA PHE A 274 6.30 6.46 -10.34
C PHE A 274 5.74 7.51 -11.27
N ASN A 275 4.51 7.27 -11.71
CA ASN A 275 3.79 8.18 -12.55
C ASN A 275 2.34 8.31 -12.08
N VAL A 276 1.77 9.51 -12.28
CA VAL A 276 0.39 9.83 -11.96
C VAL A 276 -0.28 10.27 -13.25
N ILE A 277 -1.26 9.51 -13.71
CA ILE A 277 -1.96 9.76 -14.96
C ILE A 277 -3.40 10.15 -14.62
N ALA A 278 -3.80 11.37 -14.99
CA ALA A 278 -5.19 11.77 -14.94
C ALA A 278 -5.94 11.14 -16.12
N LEU A 279 -6.89 10.24 -15.85
CA LEU A 279 -7.80 9.70 -16.87
C LEU A 279 -8.88 10.73 -17.24
N SER A 280 -9.23 11.60 -16.28
CA SER A 280 -10.17 12.70 -16.46
C SER A 280 -9.79 13.91 -15.57
N GLY A 281 -10.14 15.12 -16.00
CA GLY A 281 -9.76 16.35 -15.27
C GLY A 281 -8.26 16.67 -15.31
N SER A 282 -7.73 17.32 -14.29
CA SER A 282 -6.31 17.67 -14.17
C SER A 282 -5.72 17.31 -12.80
N VAL A 283 -4.43 16.98 -12.83
CA VAL A 283 -3.60 16.68 -11.66
C VAL A 283 -2.35 17.53 -11.77
N GLU A 284 -2.09 18.36 -10.77
CA GLU A 284 -0.91 19.21 -10.68
C GLU A 284 -0.17 18.91 -9.38
N ARG A 285 1.13 18.62 -9.48
CA ARG A 285 1.98 18.43 -8.31
C ARG A 285 2.39 19.81 -7.79
N GLU A 286 2.18 20.07 -6.50
CA GLU A 286 2.71 21.27 -5.86
C GLU A 286 4.25 21.23 -5.85
N GLU A 287 4.89 22.36 -6.16
CA GLU A 287 6.35 22.42 -6.30
C GLU A 287 7.07 21.95 -5.03
N ASN A 288 8.05 21.07 -5.20
CA ASN A 288 8.88 20.52 -4.11
C ASN A 288 8.10 19.81 -2.99
N THR A 289 6.87 19.37 -3.24
CA THR A 289 6.09 18.57 -2.28
C THR A 289 5.66 17.23 -2.85
N TYR A 290 5.01 16.41 -2.04
CA TYR A 290 4.30 15.20 -2.45
C TYR A 290 2.77 15.43 -2.47
N HIS A 291 2.34 16.70 -2.58
CA HIS A 291 0.93 17.07 -2.65
C HIS A 291 0.52 17.24 -4.10
N TYR A 292 -0.66 16.70 -4.39
CA TYR A 292 -1.24 16.77 -5.73
C TYR A 292 -2.55 17.54 -5.60
N THR A 293 -2.60 18.70 -6.25
CA THR A 293 -3.84 19.40 -6.45
C THR A 293 -4.58 18.72 -7.59
N VAL A 294 -5.79 18.27 -7.30
CA VAL A 294 -6.60 17.52 -8.25
C VAL A 294 -7.94 18.19 -8.41
N THR A 295 -8.43 18.24 -9.65
CA THR A 295 -9.78 18.74 -9.91
C THR A 295 -10.84 17.77 -9.40
N GLU A 296 -11.97 18.33 -8.97
CA GLU A 296 -13.11 17.56 -8.51
C GLU A 296 -13.59 16.51 -9.52
N GLY A 297 -13.78 15.25 -9.08
CA GLY A 297 -14.27 14.16 -9.92
C GLY A 297 -13.22 13.52 -10.84
N THR A 298 -11.94 13.86 -10.68
CA THR A 298 -10.85 13.25 -11.43
C THR A 298 -10.63 11.79 -11.05
N GLN A 299 -10.46 10.95 -12.07
CA GLN A 299 -9.93 9.60 -11.93
C GLN A 299 -8.43 9.59 -12.18
N ILE A 300 -7.69 8.97 -11.27
CA ILE A 300 -6.24 8.92 -11.31
C ILE A 300 -5.81 7.47 -11.41
N LEU A 301 -4.95 7.21 -12.39
CA LEU A 301 -4.21 5.98 -12.49
C LEU A 301 -2.79 6.23 -11.97
N LEU A 302 -2.47 5.60 -10.83
CA LEU A 302 -1.14 5.57 -10.27
C LEU A 302 -0.41 4.39 -10.89
N GLN A 303 0.81 4.64 -11.39
CA GLN A 303 1.64 3.63 -12.02
C GLN A 303 2.95 3.54 -11.26
N VAL A 304 3.32 2.33 -10.82
CA VAL A 304 4.63 2.02 -10.24
C VAL A 304 5.34 1.06 -11.20
N SER A 305 6.62 1.28 -11.44
CA SER A 305 7.40 0.39 -12.32
C SER A 305 8.85 0.30 -11.87
N HIS A 306 9.54 -0.74 -12.33
CA HIS A 306 10.96 -0.91 -12.09
C HIS A 306 11.78 0.27 -12.62
N ASN A 307 12.77 0.76 -11.85
CA ASN A 307 13.81 1.64 -12.39
C ASN A 307 14.89 0.84 -13.14
N PRO A 308 15.02 0.96 -14.47
CA PRO A 308 15.99 0.17 -15.25
C PRO A 308 17.46 0.40 -14.88
N ALA A 309 17.77 1.45 -14.11
CA ALA A 309 19.11 1.71 -13.61
C ALA A 309 19.46 0.91 -12.34
N LYS A 310 18.51 0.17 -11.77
CA LYS A 310 18.69 -0.70 -10.60
C LYS A 310 18.44 -2.15 -11.01
N ASN A 311 18.85 -3.10 -10.16
CA ASN A 311 18.44 -4.49 -10.33
C ASN A 311 17.07 -4.69 -9.68
N VAL A 312 16.22 -5.53 -10.28
CA VAL A 312 14.97 -5.97 -9.65
C VAL A 312 15.28 -6.76 -8.39
N ASP A 313 14.50 -6.52 -7.34
CA ASP A 313 14.61 -7.17 -6.05
C ASP A 313 13.20 -7.33 -5.47
N PRO A 314 12.55 -8.49 -5.68
CA PRO A 314 11.17 -8.74 -5.24
C PRO A 314 11.02 -8.77 -3.72
N SER A 315 12.12 -8.81 -2.96
CA SER A 315 12.07 -8.76 -1.49
C SER A 315 11.85 -7.35 -0.94
N LYS A 316 12.00 -6.32 -1.79
CA LYS A 316 11.81 -4.92 -1.42
C LYS A 316 10.41 -4.45 -1.75
N GLN A 317 9.89 -3.57 -0.90
CA GLN A 317 8.56 -3.01 -1.03
C GLN A 317 8.60 -1.49 -1.16
N TYR A 318 7.77 -0.95 -2.04
CA TYR A 318 7.47 0.48 -2.05
C TYR A 318 6.26 0.75 -1.14
N GLN A 319 6.13 1.99 -0.67
CA GLN A 319 4.93 2.42 0.02
C GLN A 319 4.34 3.64 -0.68
N VAL A 320 3.07 3.59 -1.07
CA VAL A 320 2.35 4.73 -1.64
C VAL A 320 1.17 5.08 -0.74
N LEU A 321 1.19 6.29 -0.19
CA LEU A 321 0.09 6.88 0.55
C LEU A 321 -0.79 7.65 -0.42
N VAL A 322 -2.05 7.27 -0.55
CA VAL A 322 -3.03 7.92 -1.43
C VAL A 322 -4.29 8.25 -0.65
N GLY A 323 -4.83 9.44 -0.83
CA GLY A 323 -6.19 9.78 -0.41
C GLY A 323 -6.33 11.21 0.10
N PRO A 324 -7.43 11.56 0.79
CA PRO A 324 -7.71 12.94 1.18
C PRO A 324 -6.57 13.61 1.96
N SER A 325 -6.26 14.86 1.61
CA SER A 325 -5.21 15.64 2.28
C SER A 325 -5.56 15.94 3.72
N VAL A 326 -4.54 16.08 4.58
CA VAL A 326 -4.76 16.53 5.96
C VAL A 326 -5.24 17.98 5.94
N ALA A 327 -6.42 18.23 6.51
CA ALA A 327 -7.04 19.56 6.48
C ALA A 327 -6.97 20.30 7.81
N SER A 328 -7.02 19.58 8.94
CA SER A 328 -6.96 20.23 10.25
C SER A 328 -6.39 19.35 11.35
N MET A 329 -5.92 20.01 12.41
CA MET A 329 -5.50 19.40 13.66
C MET A 329 -6.53 19.72 14.74
N SER A 330 -7.33 18.73 15.13
CA SER A 330 -8.41 18.89 16.12
C SER A 330 -7.90 19.00 17.55
N SER A 331 -6.75 18.38 17.86
CA SER A 331 -6.08 18.49 19.15
C SER A 331 -4.60 18.15 19.05
N SER A 332 -3.82 18.72 19.96
CA SER A 332 -2.42 18.36 20.19
C SER A 332 -2.12 18.41 21.69
N LYS A 333 -1.22 17.53 22.14
CA LYS A 333 -0.77 17.47 23.53
C LYS A 333 0.67 17.01 23.57
N VAL A 334 1.50 17.72 24.32
CA VAL A 334 2.85 17.28 24.72
C VAL A 334 2.96 17.46 26.23
N ALA A 335 3.42 16.43 26.92
CA ALA A 335 3.53 16.43 28.38
C ALA A 335 4.73 15.62 28.85
N GLY A 336 5.40 16.11 29.88
CA GLY A 336 6.31 15.29 30.68
C GLY A 336 5.55 14.34 31.61
N GLU A 337 6.29 13.70 32.51
CA GLU A 337 5.73 12.78 33.49
C GLU A 337 4.73 13.48 34.42
N SER A 338 3.75 12.72 34.93
CA SER A 338 2.66 13.27 35.75
C SER A 338 3.12 13.75 37.13
N ASP A 339 4.25 13.26 37.62
CA ASP A 339 4.84 13.51 38.93
C ASP A 339 5.98 14.53 38.89
N VAL A 340 6.17 15.22 37.75
CA VAL A 340 7.17 16.28 37.63
C VAL A 340 6.91 17.38 38.65
N VAL A 341 7.85 17.57 39.57
CA VAL A 341 7.91 18.73 40.47
C VAL A 341 8.39 19.93 39.65
N ARG A 342 7.44 20.69 39.13
CA ARG A 342 7.67 21.77 38.16
C ARG A 342 8.32 23.01 38.79
N LEU A 343 9.25 23.58 38.04
CA LEU A 343 9.77 24.93 38.20
C LEU A 343 8.71 25.97 37.85
N LYS A 344 8.54 26.96 38.72
CA LYS A 344 7.67 28.13 38.51
C LYS A 344 8.47 29.26 37.87
N LEU A 345 7.78 30.16 37.17
CA LEU A 345 8.41 31.35 36.60
C LEU A 345 9.21 32.17 37.62
N SER A 346 8.71 32.31 38.86
CA SER A 346 9.42 33.03 39.92
C SER A 346 10.77 32.43 40.30
N GLU A 347 10.98 31.14 40.01
CA GLU A 347 12.21 30.40 40.32
C GLU A 347 13.20 30.46 39.14
N THR A 348 12.73 30.78 37.94
CA THR A 348 13.51 30.83 36.70
C THR A 348 13.61 32.23 36.09
N SER A 349 12.96 33.24 36.68
CA SER A 349 12.85 34.60 36.13
C SER A 349 14.17 35.35 36.00
N MET A 350 15.20 34.91 36.72
CA MET A 350 16.56 35.47 36.59
C MET A 350 17.24 35.11 35.27
N TYR A 351 16.74 34.09 34.57
CA TYR A 351 17.26 33.68 33.27
C TYR A 351 16.51 34.38 32.13
N PRO A 352 17.22 34.75 31.04
CA PRO A 352 16.57 35.25 29.85
C PRO A 352 15.68 34.17 29.23
N ASN A 353 14.64 34.60 28.54
CA ASN A 353 13.79 33.69 27.78
C ASN A 353 14.53 33.23 26.51
N ILE A 354 14.39 31.94 26.18
CA ILE A 354 14.96 31.37 24.94
C ILE A 354 14.22 31.89 23.71
N LEU A 355 12.94 32.26 23.87
CA LEU A 355 12.17 32.89 22.81
C LEU A 355 12.44 34.39 22.80
N SER A 356 12.92 34.91 21.67
CA SER A 356 13.21 36.34 21.46
C SER A 356 12.00 37.27 21.68
N ASN A 357 10.78 36.75 21.47
CA ASN A 357 9.52 37.45 21.74
C ASN A 357 8.78 36.90 22.99
N GLY A 358 9.48 36.17 23.85
CA GLY A 358 8.92 35.59 25.07
C GLY A 358 8.70 36.61 26.19
N PRO A 359 7.91 36.27 27.22
CA PRO A 359 7.81 37.08 28.42
C PRO A 359 9.17 37.21 29.10
N SER A 360 9.38 38.30 29.86
CA SER A 360 10.57 38.47 30.69
C SER A 360 10.70 37.32 31.69
N GLY A 361 11.89 36.71 31.74
CA GLY A 361 12.15 35.52 32.53
C GLY A 361 11.90 34.22 31.74
N LEU A 362 12.63 33.17 32.10
CA LEU A 362 12.52 31.88 31.43
C LEU A 362 11.25 31.13 31.85
N TYR A 363 10.23 31.13 31.00
CA TYR A 363 9.01 30.36 31.23
C TYR A 363 9.08 28.98 30.58
N LEU A 364 9.04 27.90 31.38
CA LEU A 364 9.13 26.51 30.92
C LEU A 364 7.73 25.87 30.84
N THR A 365 7.13 25.91 29.66
CA THR A 365 5.74 25.48 29.44
C THR A 365 5.58 23.99 29.67
N THR A 366 6.43 23.20 29.02
CA THR A 366 6.50 21.75 29.20
C THR A 366 7.71 21.42 30.05
N GLN A 367 7.55 20.56 31.04
CA GLN A 367 8.66 20.14 31.90
C GLN A 367 8.59 18.63 32.06
N ALA A 368 9.76 17.99 32.03
CA ALA A 368 9.93 16.55 32.08
C ALA A 368 11.22 16.19 32.82
N TYR A 369 11.24 15.02 33.45
CA TYR A 369 12.47 14.45 34.01
C TYR A 369 13.25 13.66 32.96
N ASN A 370 12.58 12.76 32.26
CA ASN A 370 13.22 11.78 31.40
C ASN A 370 12.37 11.45 30.16
N GLN A 371 11.07 11.70 30.19
CA GLN A 371 10.16 11.32 29.12
C GLN A 371 9.24 12.47 28.70
N LEU A 372 9.07 12.65 27.40
CA LEU A 372 7.92 13.38 26.87
C LEU A 372 6.99 12.40 26.18
N THR A 373 5.71 12.53 26.49
CA THR A 373 4.62 11.90 25.75
C THR A 373 3.96 12.94 24.88
N TRP A 374 3.58 12.55 23.68
CA TRP A 374 2.91 13.45 22.76
C TRP A 374 1.81 12.74 21.99
N GLN A 375 0.80 13.51 21.60
CA GLN A 375 -0.34 13.05 20.84
C GLN A 375 -0.90 14.17 19.97
N VAL A 376 -1.35 13.82 18.77
CA VAL A 376 -2.03 14.70 17.83
C VAL A 376 -3.23 13.96 17.25
N LYS A 377 -4.33 14.69 16.99
CA LYS A 377 -5.49 14.16 16.26
C LYS A 377 -5.77 14.99 15.01
N LEU A 378 -5.69 14.37 13.85
CA LEU A 378 -5.83 14.97 12.53
C LEU A 378 -7.15 14.59 11.85
N ILE A 379 -7.69 15.52 11.08
CA ILE A 379 -8.90 15.36 10.27
C ILE A 379 -8.53 15.72 8.83
N ASP A 380 -8.99 14.91 7.89
CA ASP A 380 -8.75 15.10 6.46
C ASP A 380 -9.74 16.10 5.83
N SER A 381 -9.56 16.40 4.55
CA SER A 381 -10.44 17.30 3.81
C SER A 381 -11.86 16.76 3.59
N ALA A 382 -12.10 15.47 3.84
CA ALA A 382 -13.43 14.86 3.83
C ALA A 382 -14.13 14.97 5.20
N GLY A 383 -13.47 15.55 6.21
CA GLY A 383 -13.98 15.59 7.58
C GLY A 383 -13.85 14.26 8.33
N GLN A 384 -13.13 13.29 7.76
CA GLN A 384 -12.86 11.98 8.37
C GLN A 384 -11.52 12.00 9.11
N PRO A 385 -11.26 11.00 9.97
CA PRO A 385 -9.94 10.88 10.56
C PRO A 385 -8.87 10.69 9.48
N ALA A 386 -7.83 11.54 9.48
CA ALA A 386 -6.75 11.42 8.51
C ALA A 386 -5.85 10.22 8.90
N VAL A 387 -6.08 9.05 8.32
CA VAL A 387 -5.36 7.79 8.62
C VAL A 387 -3.98 7.77 7.94
N ASN A 388 -2.96 7.18 8.56
CA ASN A 388 -1.60 7.05 8.02
C ASN A 388 -0.91 8.40 7.68
N ALA A 389 -1.38 9.50 8.25
CA ALA A 389 -0.73 10.80 8.15
C ALA A 389 0.48 10.83 9.08
N ALA A 390 1.65 11.20 8.52
CA ALA A 390 2.86 11.37 9.30
C ALA A 390 2.78 12.61 10.19
N VAL A 391 3.28 12.51 11.43
CA VAL A 391 3.42 13.61 12.38
C VAL A 391 4.79 13.53 13.01
N ALA A 392 5.49 14.65 13.07
CA ALA A 392 6.79 14.75 13.70
C ALA A 392 6.71 15.66 14.94
N LEU A 393 7.07 15.13 16.11
CA LEU A 393 7.52 15.94 17.23
C LEU A 393 9.00 16.25 17.02
N GLN A 394 9.32 17.52 16.83
CA GLN A 394 10.69 18.01 16.88
C GLN A 394 10.95 18.55 18.28
N TYR A 395 12.08 18.19 18.88
CA TYR A 395 12.46 18.68 20.19
C TYR A 395 13.96 18.87 20.28
N ASP A 396 14.32 19.91 21.01
CA ASP A 396 15.67 20.20 21.43
C ASP A 396 15.63 20.48 22.93
N VAL A 397 16.52 19.86 23.69
CA VAL A 397 16.57 20.01 25.15
C VAL A 397 17.55 21.10 25.59
N ASN A 398 18.39 21.59 24.67
CA ASN A 398 19.39 22.61 24.94
C ASN A 398 19.41 23.64 23.82
N LEU A 399 19.05 24.89 24.13
CA LEU A 399 19.14 26.00 23.18
C LEU A 399 20.05 27.14 23.65
N PHE A 400 20.80 26.95 24.73
CA PHE A 400 21.81 27.92 25.15
C PHE A 400 23.13 27.76 24.39
N ASP A 401 23.31 26.66 23.65
CA ASP A 401 24.36 26.53 22.63
C ASP A 401 24.17 27.48 21.43
N GLY A 402 22.98 28.08 21.30
CA GLY A 402 22.64 29.09 20.32
C GLY A 402 22.18 28.53 18.96
N GLU A 403 22.04 27.21 18.82
CA GLU A 403 21.65 26.57 17.57
C GLU A 403 20.44 25.66 17.76
N TRP A 404 19.45 25.75 16.88
CA TRP A 404 18.31 24.83 16.88
C TRP A 404 18.67 23.55 16.13
N ASN A 405 18.95 22.48 16.87
CA ASN A 405 19.40 21.19 16.34
C ASN A 405 18.45 20.06 16.78
N PRO A 406 17.19 20.05 16.29
CA PRO A 406 16.16 19.20 16.85
C PRO A 406 16.35 17.72 16.54
N SER A 407 16.06 16.91 17.55
CA SER A 407 15.73 15.50 17.39
C SER A 407 14.29 15.34 16.92
N ASN A 408 14.03 14.27 16.14
CA ASN A 408 12.71 13.96 15.61
C ASN A 408 12.13 12.69 16.24
N SER A 409 10.85 12.73 16.60
CA SER A 409 10.03 11.55 16.89
C SER A 409 8.85 11.56 15.93
N ILE A 410 8.82 10.57 15.04
CA ILE A 410 7.81 10.46 13.99
C ILE A 410 6.84 9.36 14.36
N ALA A 411 5.54 9.62 14.21
CA ALA A 411 4.49 8.61 14.29
C ALA A 411 3.45 8.86 13.21
N TYR A 412 2.73 7.81 12.84
CA TYR A 412 1.63 7.88 11.88
C TYR A 412 0.30 7.81 12.63
N THR A 413 -0.71 8.48 12.10
CA THR A 413 -2.05 8.43 12.66
C THR A 413 -2.70 7.06 12.43
N ASP A 414 -3.40 6.56 13.45
CA ASP A 414 -4.20 5.34 13.36
C ASP A 414 -5.55 5.59 12.65
N LYS A 415 -6.42 4.56 12.64
CA LYS A 415 -7.79 4.63 12.08
C LYS A 415 -8.68 5.70 12.73
N THR A 416 -8.29 6.24 13.87
CA THR A 416 -8.99 7.33 14.57
C THR A 416 -8.39 8.71 14.28
N GLY A 417 -7.40 8.77 13.37
CA GLY A 417 -6.68 9.99 13.03
C GLY A 417 -5.71 10.41 14.13
N THR A 418 -5.34 9.51 15.04
CA THR A 418 -4.51 9.84 16.21
C THR A 418 -3.09 9.33 16.02
N ALA A 419 -2.11 10.22 16.07
CA ALA A 419 -0.69 9.89 16.17
C ALA A 419 -0.23 10.13 17.61
N LYS A 420 0.56 9.23 18.17
CA LYS A 420 1.12 9.38 19.51
C LYS A 420 2.52 8.80 19.59
N GLY A 421 3.33 9.34 20.48
CA GLY A 421 4.69 8.86 20.70
C GLY A 421 5.17 9.16 22.11
N MET A 422 6.31 8.55 22.43
CA MET A 422 7.06 8.78 23.65
C MET A 422 8.52 8.95 23.27
N VAL A 423 9.15 10.01 23.76
CA VAL A 423 10.59 10.23 23.62
C VAL A 423 11.25 10.12 24.97
N THR A 424 12.37 9.42 25.02
CA THR A 424 13.24 9.40 26.20
C THR A 424 14.28 10.50 26.02
N LEU A 425 14.18 11.54 26.84
CA LEU A 425 15.16 12.62 26.88
C LEU A 425 16.50 12.09 27.38
N GLY A 426 16.48 11.23 28.41
CA GLY A 426 17.67 10.56 28.93
C GLY A 426 18.55 11.47 29.77
N ARG A 427 18.90 11.05 30.99
CA ARG A 427 19.82 11.79 31.88
C ARG A 427 21.19 12.10 31.29
N LYS A 428 21.67 11.32 30.31
CA LYS A 428 22.96 11.56 29.62
C LYS A 428 22.90 12.76 28.67
N ASN A 429 21.71 13.13 28.22
CA ASN A 429 21.48 14.30 27.39
C ASN A 429 21.18 15.54 28.25
N CYS A 430 21.35 15.42 29.57
CA CYS A 430 21.33 16.57 30.43
C CYS A 430 22.74 17.15 30.62
N GLN A 431 22.87 18.45 30.41
CA GLN A 431 24.09 19.22 30.64
C GLN A 431 24.07 19.96 32.00
N ASP A 432 22.92 20.06 32.69
CA ASP A 432 22.72 20.78 33.96
C ASP A 432 23.16 22.25 33.83
N GLU A 433 22.76 22.93 32.76
CA GLU A 433 23.29 24.27 32.43
C GLU A 433 22.81 25.35 33.39
N LEU A 434 21.58 25.21 33.88
CA LEU A 434 20.95 26.18 34.76
C LEU A 434 20.66 25.57 36.13
N PHE A 435 20.73 26.41 37.16
CA PHE A 435 20.48 26.00 38.53
C PHE A 435 19.59 26.99 39.26
N THR A 436 18.58 26.49 39.96
CA THR A 436 17.79 27.31 40.86
C THR A 436 17.47 26.60 42.16
N ARG A 437 17.03 27.39 43.13
CA ARG A 437 16.41 26.88 44.36
C ARG A 437 14.91 27.02 44.21
N GLN A 438 14.21 25.90 44.24
CA GLN A 438 12.75 25.87 44.16
C GLN A 438 12.15 25.40 45.49
N VAL A 439 10.92 25.84 45.76
CA VAL A 439 10.13 25.37 46.89
C VAL A 439 8.85 24.74 46.37
N ALA A 440 8.69 23.44 46.63
CA ALA A 440 7.51 22.69 46.25
C ALA A 440 6.86 22.03 47.47
N TYR A 441 5.55 21.81 47.38
CA TYR A 441 4.81 21.05 48.39
C TYR A 441 4.63 19.63 47.86
N VAL A 442 5.25 18.67 48.54
CA VAL A 442 5.23 17.25 48.17
C VAL A 442 4.74 16.47 49.39
N TYR A 443 3.64 15.73 49.25
CA TYR A 443 2.99 14.99 50.34
C TYR A 443 2.80 15.81 51.63
N ASN A 444 2.22 17.01 51.51
CA ASN A 444 1.99 17.98 52.60
C ASN A 444 3.24 18.51 53.31
N SER A 445 4.44 18.20 52.83
CA SER A 445 5.70 18.75 53.35
C SER A 445 6.19 19.85 52.43
N LYS A 446 6.77 20.90 52.99
CA LYS A 446 7.42 21.95 52.21
C LYS A 446 8.86 21.54 51.97
N VAL A 447 9.18 21.24 50.71
CA VAL A 447 10.50 20.75 50.32
C VAL A 447 11.22 21.81 49.52
N THR A 448 12.44 22.13 49.94
CA THR A 448 13.35 23.01 49.20
C THR A 448 14.33 22.15 48.43
N TYR A 449 14.38 22.34 47.10
CA TYR A 449 15.29 21.64 46.22
C TYR A 449 16.36 22.58 45.67
N ARG A 450 17.55 22.04 45.41
CA ARG A 450 18.45 22.55 44.38
C ARG A 450 18.13 21.80 43.09
N THR A 451 17.62 22.51 42.11
CA THR A 451 17.23 21.94 40.81
C THR A 451 18.23 22.35 39.75
N GLY A 452 18.83 21.36 39.08
CA GLY A 452 19.57 21.53 37.83
C GLY A 452 18.68 21.16 36.65
N PHE A 453 18.68 21.99 35.61
CA PHE A 453 17.82 21.80 34.44
C PHE A 453 18.44 22.42 33.19
N ASP A 454 18.07 21.87 32.05
CA ASP A 454 18.30 22.45 30.73
C ASP A 454 17.00 23.04 30.21
N ALA A 455 17.11 23.98 29.28
CA ALA A 455 15.95 24.54 28.62
C ALA A 455 16.11 24.56 27.11
N GLY A 456 15.02 24.20 26.44
CA GLY A 456 14.96 24.04 25.01
C GLY A 456 13.56 24.31 24.46
N LEU A 457 13.25 23.74 23.30
CA LEU A 457 11.98 23.92 22.61
C LEU A 457 11.50 22.60 22.02
N TRP A 458 10.18 22.49 21.87
CA TRP A 458 9.58 21.48 20.99
C TRP A 458 8.56 22.11 20.06
N ARG A 459 8.30 21.45 18.93
CA ARG A 459 7.23 21.79 17.99
C ARG A 459 6.65 20.54 17.36
N ILE A 460 5.41 20.65 16.89
CA ILE A 460 4.73 19.59 16.14
C ILE A 460 4.64 20.04 14.69
N LEU A 461 5.04 19.16 13.78
CA LEU A 461 4.94 19.36 12.34
C LEU A 461 4.09 18.26 11.71
N VAL A 462 3.19 18.65 10.82
CA VAL A 462 2.53 17.74 9.89
C VAL A 462 3.15 17.99 8.52
N PRO A 463 4.05 17.10 8.04
CA PRO A 463 4.82 17.31 6.83
C PRO A 463 3.96 17.74 5.64
N GLY A 464 4.45 18.74 4.90
CA GLY A 464 3.81 19.25 3.70
C GLY A 464 2.53 20.08 3.92
N THR A 465 2.17 20.33 5.19
CA THR A 465 1.13 21.28 5.55
C THR A 465 1.69 22.42 6.41
N SER A 466 0.90 23.49 6.59
CA SER A 466 1.16 24.51 7.60
C SER A 466 0.62 24.16 8.99
N LEU A 467 0.04 22.96 9.16
CA LEU A 467 -0.53 22.51 10.43
C LEU A 467 0.57 22.07 11.39
N GLY A 468 0.41 22.47 12.65
CA GLY A 468 1.37 22.13 13.68
C GLY A 468 1.22 22.97 14.94
N VAL A 469 2.19 22.82 15.82
CA VAL A 469 2.39 23.68 17.00
C VAL A 469 3.77 24.30 16.85
N GLY A 470 3.85 25.63 16.79
CA GLY A 470 5.07 26.35 16.43
C GLY A 470 5.16 26.66 14.93
N GLY A 471 6.07 27.52 14.53
CA GLY A 471 6.20 28.04 13.16
C GLY A 471 7.11 29.28 13.08
N SER A 472 7.05 30.03 11.98
CA SER A 472 7.91 31.20 11.75
C SER A 472 7.73 32.32 12.78
N ASN A 473 6.51 32.51 13.30
CA ASN A 473 6.22 33.56 14.29
C ASN A 473 6.50 33.12 15.74
N VAL A 474 6.34 31.82 16.03
CA VAL A 474 6.57 31.23 17.35
C VAL A 474 7.34 29.93 17.11
N PRO A 475 8.68 29.89 17.24
CA PRO A 475 9.50 28.79 16.73
C PRO A 475 9.17 27.44 17.38
N GLY A 476 8.64 27.45 18.60
CA GLY A 476 8.16 26.28 19.31
C GLY A 476 7.60 26.65 20.68
N VAL A 477 7.41 25.63 21.51
CA VAL A 477 6.97 25.73 22.90
C VAL A 477 8.13 25.39 23.81
N THR A 478 8.34 26.19 24.85
CA THR A 478 9.45 26.02 25.79
C THR A 478 9.39 24.70 26.55
N LEU A 479 10.55 24.06 26.64
CA LEU A 479 10.80 22.79 27.30
C LEU A 479 11.80 22.98 28.44
N GLY A 480 11.49 22.46 29.62
CA GLY A 480 12.45 22.31 30.72
C GLY A 480 12.76 20.83 30.96
N HIS A 481 14.00 20.44 30.71
CA HIS A 481 14.48 19.10 31.05
C HIS A 481 15.08 19.15 32.46
N ILE A 482 14.35 18.63 33.45
CA ILE A 482 14.78 18.66 34.84
C ILE A 482 15.67 17.46 35.10
N CYS A 483 16.93 17.72 35.40
CA CYS A 483 17.96 16.69 35.42
C CYS A 483 18.30 16.22 36.82
N THR A 484 18.41 17.19 37.73
CA THR A 484 18.73 16.95 39.12
C THR A 484 17.78 17.72 40.02
N GLN A 485 17.29 17.07 41.07
CA GLN A 485 16.51 17.71 42.13
C GLN A 485 17.01 17.19 43.47
N ASN A 486 17.96 17.91 44.05
CA ASN A 486 18.57 17.55 45.33
C ASN A 486 17.80 18.21 46.46
N VAL A 487 17.23 17.41 47.37
CA VAL A 487 16.56 17.92 48.56
C VAL A 487 17.59 18.62 49.45
N LEU A 488 17.37 19.90 49.73
CA LEU A 488 18.18 20.69 50.66
C LEU A 488 17.55 20.75 52.05
N LYS A 489 16.21 20.82 52.11
CA LYS A 489 15.45 20.96 53.35
C LYS A 489 14.03 20.41 53.19
N VAL A 490 13.53 19.76 54.24
CA VAL A 490 12.12 19.36 54.40
C VAL A 490 11.59 20.04 55.66
N GLU A 491 10.47 20.74 55.54
CA GLU A 491 9.74 21.40 56.63
C GLU A 491 8.33 20.82 56.78
#